data_AF-A0A1H7TXJ8-F1
#
_entry.id   AF-A0A1H7TXJ8-F1
#
_cell.length_a   1.000
_cell.length_b   1.000
_cell.length_c   1.000
_cell.angle_alpha   90.00
_cell.angle_beta   90.00
_cell.angle_gamma   90.00
#
_symmetry.space_group_name_H-M   'P 1'
#
loop_
_entity.id
_entity.type
_entity.pdbx_description
1 polymer ?
#
loop_
_entity_poly.entity_id
_entity_poly.type
_entity_poly.pdbx_seq_one_letter_code
_entity_poly.pdbx_strand_id
1 'polypeptide(L)'
;MKKKSFPKNIRASRIQTLIDRENITRKELALSMINAKGNPIDPQNLSRAMSDDNEKDVSEKYCRMIQKAYPEYRIDWLLGDSEYMTYSDEFINKVNFEDIIADSMWAIIEKSLKKNGMSLKFVHKNNGMHVDSFTRRFVDCWYEIKDNQDKLVLKMDSKEMISLEEEIQDFVDFILFKRLNITK
;
A
#
# COMPACT_ATOMS: atom_id res chain seq x y z
N MET A 1 6.30 33.78 -1.11
CA MET A 1 6.46 32.33 -1.42
C MET A 1 6.88 32.20 -2.87
N LYS A 2 8.05 31.59 -3.14
CA LYS A 2 8.57 31.40 -4.50
C LYS A 2 7.68 30.42 -5.26
N LYS A 3 7.30 30.78 -6.49
CA LYS A 3 6.53 29.93 -7.43
C LYS A 3 7.23 28.58 -7.56
N LYS A 4 6.55 27.48 -7.23
CA LYS A 4 7.03 26.13 -7.54
C LYS A 4 7.04 26.00 -9.07
N SER A 5 8.22 26.09 -9.70
CA SER A 5 8.35 25.67 -11.10
C SER A 5 8.05 24.19 -11.12
N PHE A 6 6.99 23.76 -11.81
CA PHE A 6 6.81 22.35 -12.10
C PHE A 6 8.06 21.87 -12.85
N PRO A 7 8.78 20.86 -12.36
CA PRO A 7 9.99 20.40 -13.02
C PRO A 7 9.60 19.70 -14.32
N LYS A 8 10.46 19.84 -15.34
CA LYS A 8 10.87 18.80 -16.29
C LYS A 8 9.83 17.69 -16.54
N ASN A 9 9.30 17.61 -17.76
CA ASN A 9 8.42 16.54 -18.29
C ASN A 9 8.30 15.32 -17.34
N ILE A 10 7.21 15.27 -16.57
CA ILE A 10 7.03 14.32 -15.46
C ILE A 10 7.12 12.87 -15.93
N ARG A 11 6.66 12.59 -17.16
CA ARG A 11 6.67 11.26 -17.75
C ARG A 11 8.10 10.83 -18.09
N ALA A 12 8.89 11.71 -18.70
CA ALA A 12 10.31 11.45 -18.95
C ALA A 12 11.09 11.22 -17.65
N SER A 13 10.79 11.99 -16.59
CA SER A 13 11.38 11.79 -15.27
C SER A 13 11.03 10.43 -14.68
N ARG A 14 9.76 10.02 -14.74
CA ARG A 14 9.31 8.72 -14.20
C ARG A 14 9.86 7.54 -14.99
N ILE A 15 9.99 7.68 -16.31
CA ILE A 15 10.67 6.68 -17.16
C ILE A 15 12.15 6.59 -16.78
N GLN A 16 12.83 7.70 -16.50
CA GLN A 16 14.21 7.65 -16.02
C GLN A 16 14.31 6.94 -14.66
N THR A 17 13.39 7.19 -13.74
CA THR A 17 13.32 6.45 -12.46
C THR A 17 13.16 4.94 -12.66
N LEU A 18 12.32 4.52 -13.62
CA LEU A 18 12.17 3.10 -13.96
C LEU A 18 13.49 2.52 -14.49
N ILE A 19 14.15 3.21 -15.43
CA ILE A 19 15.43 2.78 -16.01
C ILE A 19 16.47 2.56 -14.91
N ASP A 20 16.58 3.52 -13.99
CA ASP A 20 17.54 3.47 -12.89
C ASP A 20 17.22 2.31 -11.92
N ARG A 21 15.94 2.07 -11.63
CA ARG A 21 15.47 1.01 -10.71
C ARG A 21 15.66 -0.40 -11.29
N GLU A 22 15.38 -0.57 -12.57
CA GLU A 22 15.55 -1.85 -13.27
C GLU A 22 17.02 -2.11 -13.67
N ASN A 23 17.91 -1.14 -13.45
CA ASN A 23 19.32 -1.20 -13.85
C ASN A 23 19.49 -1.54 -15.34
N ILE A 24 18.68 -0.91 -16.18
CA ILE A 24 18.68 -1.06 -17.64
C ILE A 24 19.15 0.23 -18.30
N THR A 25 19.43 0.17 -19.60
CA THR A 25 19.68 1.32 -20.45
C THR A 25 18.41 1.76 -21.17
N ARG A 26 18.38 3.03 -21.63
CA ARG A 26 17.31 3.52 -22.54
C ARG A 26 17.18 2.65 -23.80
N LYS A 27 18.29 2.08 -24.28
CA LYS A 27 18.29 1.19 -25.45
C LYS A 27 17.56 -0.11 -25.13
N GLU A 28 17.83 -0.73 -23.99
CA GLU A 28 17.16 -1.96 -23.55
C GLU A 28 15.67 -1.72 -23.32
N LEU A 29 15.30 -0.57 -22.73
CA LEU A 29 13.90 -0.17 -22.59
C LEU A 29 13.21 -0.02 -23.95
N ALA A 30 13.83 0.66 -24.92
CA ALA A 30 13.24 0.79 -26.26
C ALA A 30 13.04 -0.57 -26.95
N LEU A 31 13.97 -1.50 -26.74
CA LEU A 31 13.91 -2.84 -27.31
C LEU A 31 12.83 -3.72 -26.68
N SER A 32 12.48 -3.51 -25.40
CA SER A 32 11.38 -4.23 -24.73
C SER A 32 10.00 -3.67 -25.09
N MET A 33 9.92 -2.42 -25.56
CA MET A 33 8.69 -1.79 -26.01
C MET A 33 8.27 -2.29 -27.40
N ILE A 34 7.28 -3.18 -27.46
CA ILE A 34 6.76 -3.72 -28.72
C ILE A 34 5.59 -2.87 -29.26
N ASN A 35 5.75 -2.37 -30.49
CA ASN A 35 4.74 -1.57 -31.16
C ASN A 35 3.58 -2.42 -31.75
N ALA A 36 2.53 -1.75 -32.25
CA ALA A 36 1.35 -2.42 -32.81
C ALA A 36 1.63 -3.35 -34.01
N LYS A 37 2.79 -3.18 -34.67
CA LYS A 37 3.24 -4.04 -35.77
C LYS A 37 4.12 -5.21 -35.29
N GLY A 38 4.23 -5.42 -33.97
CA GLY A 38 5.04 -6.48 -33.38
C GLY A 38 6.54 -6.20 -33.33
N ASN A 39 6.97 -4.98 -33.67
CA ASN A 39 8.40 -4.62 -33.72
C ASN A 39 8.81 -3.79 -32.50
N PRO A 40 10.05 -3.92 -32.02
CA PRO A 40 10.61 -3.01 -31.01
C PRO A 40 10.57 -1.53 -31.45
N ILE A 41 10.58 -0.63 -30.49
CA ILE A 41 10.74 0.80 -30.76
C ILE A 41 12.21 1.09 -31.09
N ASP A 42 12.44 1.97 -32.06
CA ASP A 42 13.77 2.48 -32.35
C ASP A 42 14.32 3.23 -31.12
N PRO A 43 15.48 2.83 -30.56
CA PRO A 43 16.12 3.51 -29.44
C PRO A 43 16.32 5.02 -29.64
N GLN A 44 16.55 5.49 -30.87
CA GLN A 44 16.68 6.92 -31.16
C GLN A 44 15.37 7.67 -30.95
N ASN A 45 14.23 7.04 -31.27
CA ASN A 45 12.91 7.65 -31.08
C ASN A 45 12.58 7.80 -29.60
N LEU A 46 12.90 6.80 -28.76
CA LEU A 46 12.75 6.91 -27.32
C LEU A 46 13.68 7.98 -26.73
N SER A 47 14.95 8.00 -27.16
CA SER A 47 15.92 9.00 -26.69
C SER A 47 15.49 10.43 -27.02
N ARG A 48 14.98 10.67 -28.23
CA ARG A 48 14.40 11.96 -28.63
C ARG A 48 13.13 12.30 -27.86
N ALA A 49 12.28 11.32 -27.55
CA ALA A 49 11.08 11.56 -26.74
C ALA A 49 11.42 11.95 -25.29
N MET A 50 12.55 11.47 -24.77
CA MET A 50 13.01 11.77 -23.42
C MET A 50 13.98 12.96 -23.32
N SER A 51 14.35 13.60 -24.43
CA SER A 51 15.32 14.70 -24.41
C SER A 51 14.70 15.99 -23.89
N ASP A 52 15.47 16.76 -23.13
CA ASP A 52 15.05 18.02 -22.50
C ASP A 52 14.61 19.09 -23.53
N ASP A 53 15.12 19.03 -24.75
CA ASP A 53 14.81 19.97 -25.85
C ASP A 53 13.51 19.65 -26.59
N ASN A 54 12.84 18.55 -26.23
CA ASN A 54 11.59 18.14 -26.88
C ASN A 54 10.39 18.65 -26.09
N GLU A 55 9.73 19.69 -26.61
CA GLU A 55 8.48 20.22 -26.05
C GLU A 55 7.33 19.21 -26.12
N LYS A 56 7.44 18.17 -26.96
CA LYS A 56 6.46 17.09 -27.01
C LYS A 56 6.73 16.15 -25.84
N ASP A 57 5.84 16.25 -24.87
CA ASP A 57 5.75 15.33 -23.74
C ASP A 57 5.82 13.86 -24.21
N VAL A 58 6.35 12.96 -23.37
CA VAL A 58 6.34 11.53 -23.68
C VAL A 58 4.89 11.12 -23.84
N SER A 59 4.51 10.67 -25.04
CA SER A 59 3.11 10.38 -25.31
C SER A 59 2.62 9.20 -24.46
N GLU A 60 1.34 9.21 -24.11
CA GLU A 60 0.67 8.10 -23.42
C GLU A 60 0.91 6.74 -24.10
N LYS A 61 1.05 6.72 -25.43
CA LYS A 61 1.37 5.51 -26.19
C LYS A 61 2.69 4.87 -25.74
N TYR A 62 3.72 5.68 -25.47
CA TYR A 62 4.99 5.19 -24.93
C TYR A 62 4.79 4.64 -23.52
N CYS A 63 4.06 5.36 -22.65
CA CYS A 63 3.76 4.90 -21.29
C CYS A 63 3.03 3.55 -21.28
N ARG A 64 2.04 3.36 -22.17
CA ARG A 64 1.32 2.08 -22.29
C ARG A 64 2.19 0.94 -22.81
N MET A 65 3.11 1.23 -23.73
CA MET A 65 4.08 0.24 -24.20
C MET A 65 5.07 -0.16 -23.10
N ILE A 66 5.50 0.80 -22.29
CA ILE A 66 6.35 0.55 -21.11
C ILE A 66 5.59 -0.30 -20.09
N GLN A 67 4.35 0.05 -19.74
CA GLN A 67 3.51 -0.76 -18.85
C GLN A 67 3.35 -2.19 -19.36
N LYS A 68 3.19 -2.38 -20.68
CA LYS A 68 3.07 -3.72 -21.25
C LYS A 68 4.35 -4.53 -21.11
N ALA A 69 5.52 -3.89 -21.18
CA ALA A 69 6.81 -4.54 -20.99
C ALA A 69 7.15 -4.75 -19.50
N TYR A 70 6.70 -3.87 -18.62
CA TYR A 70 6.92 -3.87 -17.17
C TYR A 70 5.58 -3.72 -16.43
N PRO A 71 4.78 -4.80 -16.34
CA PRO A 71 3.40 -4.78 -15.84
C PRO A 71 3.24 -4.37 -14.38
N GLU A 72 4.31 -4.45 -13.59
CA GLU A 72 4.38 -4.03 -12.19
C GLU A 72 4.26 -2.51 -12.00
N TYR A 73 4.61 -1.72 -13.03
CA TYR A 73 4.48 -0.26 -13.01
C TYR A 73 3.08 0.17 -13.41
N ARG A 74 2.53 1.13 -12.68
CA ARG A 74 1.19 1.65 -12.94
C ARG A 74 1.19 2.66 -14.09
N ILE A 75 0.20 2.54 -14.97
CA ILE A 75 0.01 3.52 -16.05
C ILE A 75 -0.28 4.92 -15.48
N ASP A 76 -1.09 5.02 -14.43
CA ASP A 76 -1.40 6.31 -13.76
C ASP A 76 -0.15 6.99 -13.24
N TRP A 77 0.84 6.21 -12.76
CA TRP A 77 2.14 6.75 -12.42
C TRP A 77 2.95 7.11 -13.66
N LEU A 78 3.05 6.26 -14.68
CA LEU A 78 3.78 6.65 -15.90
C LEU A 78 3.20 7.92 -16.57
N LEU A 79 1.91 8.22 -16.37
CA LEU A 79 1.24 9.38 -16.97
C LEU A 79 1.37 10.68 -16.18
N GLY A 80 1.62 10.62 -14.88
CA GLY A 80 1.64 11.81 -14.01
C GLY A 80 0.51 11.87 -12.97
N ASP A 81 -0.50 11.00 -13.11
CA ASP A 81 -1.80 11.12 -12.42
C ASP A 81 -1.82 10.51 -11.00
N SER A 82 -0.84 9.64 -10.70
CA SER A 82 -0.66 9.03 -9.38
C SER A 82 0.77 9.23 -8.88
N GLU A 83 0.96 9.34 -7.56
CA GLU A 83 2.29 9.34 -6.94
C GLU A 83 2.83 7.91 -6.73
N TYR A 84 1.97 6.89 -6.82
CA TYR A 84 2.32 5.49 -6.52
C TYR A 84 2.83 4.75 -7.76
N MET A 85 4.11 4.40 -7.74
CA MET A 85 4.82 3.79 -8.87
C MET A 85 4.30 2.39 -9.23
N THR A 86 4.08 1.54 -8.24
CA THR A 86 3.56 0.18 -8.42
C THR A 86 2.21 -0.01 -7.73
N TYR A 87 1.50 -1.08 -8.07
CA TYR A 87 0.29 -1.48 -7.32
C TYR A 87 0.61 -1.86 -5.88
N SER A 88 1.78 -2.42 -5.62
CA SER A 88 2.26 -2.70 -4.26
C SER A 88 2.49 -1.42 -3.47
N ASP A 89 3.05 -0.37 -4.07
CA ASP A 89 3.22 0.93 -3.40
C ASP A 89 1.87 1.55 -3.08
N GLU A 90 0.91 1.49 -4.00
CA GLU A 90 -0.45 1.95 -3.74
C GLU A 90 -1.11 1.14 -2.61
N PHE A 91 -0.96 -0.19 -2.62
CA PHE A 91 -1.51 -1.04 -1.58
C PHE A 91 -0.86 -0.75 -0.22
N ILE A 92 0.47 -0.70 -0.13
CA ILE A 92 1.20 -0.41 1.11
C ILE A 92 0.89 0.98 1.65
N ASN A 93 0.65 1.97 0.77
CA ASN A 93 0.30 3.33 1.20
C ASN A 93 -1.21 3.55 1.42
N LYS A 94 -2.09 2.70 0.86
CA LYS A 94 -3.54 2.74 1.11
C LYS A 94 -3.97 1.90 2.30
N VAL A 95 -3.25 0.81 2.58
CA VAL A 95 -3.37 0.10 3.85
C VAL A 95 -2.72 1.02 4.88
N ASN A 96 -3.53 1.70 5.68
CA ASN A 96 -2.97 2.56 6.73
C ASN A 96 -2.08 1.69 7.63
N PHE A 97 -0.96 2.23 8.09
CA PHE A 97 -0.11 1.59 9.09
C PHE A 97 -0.94 1.12 10.31
N GLU A 98 -2.01 1.86 10.61
CA GLU A 98 -3.05 1.54 11.60
C GLU A 98 -3.80 0.23 11.31
N ASP A 99 -4.06 -0.12 10.04
CA ASP A 99 -4.74 -1.37 9.67
C ASP A 99 -3.82 -2.58 9.76
N ILE A 100 -2.53 -2.42 9.42
CA ILE A 100 -1.50 -3.45 9.67
C ILE A 100 -1.33 -3.66 11.17
N ILE A 101 -1.34 -2.57 11.97
CA ILE A 101 -1.29 -2.65 13.43
C ILE A 101 -2.54 -3.34 13.95
N ALA A 102 -3.76 -2.97 13.54
CA ALA A 102 -4.98 -3.57 14.04
C ALA A 102 -5.09 -5.07 13.70
N ASP A 103 -4.68 -5.49 12.50
CA ASP A 103 -4.61 -6.91 12.14
C ASP A 103 -3.49 -7.64 12.92
N SER A 104 -2.38 -6.96 13.21
CA SER A 104 -1.30 -7.51 14.06
C SER A 104 -1.72 -7.61 15.53
N MET A 105 -2.44 -6.63 16.05
CA MET A 105 -3.00 -6.60 17.40
C MET A 105 -4.08 -7.66 17.56
N TRP A 106 -4.95 -7.80 16.55
CA TRP A 106 -5.89 -8.92 16.47
C TRP A 106 -5.16 -10.25 16.61
N ALA A 107 -4.12 -10.48 15.82
CA ALA A 107 -3.35 -11.72 15.87
C ALA A 107 -2.70 -11.96 17.25
N ILE A 108 -2.24 -10.91 17.92
CA ILE A 108 -1.69 -10.98 19.28
C ILE A 108 -2.79 -11.37 20.29
N ILE A 109 -3.94 -10.71 20.25
CA ILE A 109 -5.08 -10.98 21.14
C ILE A 109 -5.57 -12.41 20.93
N GLU A 110 -5.79 -12.81 19.67
CA GLU A 110 -6.26 -14.16 19.33
C GLU A 110 -5.26 -15.23 19.80
N LYS A 111 -3.95 -15.01 19.61
CA LYS A 111 -2.90 -15.92 20.08
C LYS A 111 -2.86 -16.02 21.61
N SER A 112 -3.10 -14.92 22.32
CA SER A 112 -3.19 -14.90 23.78
C SER A 112 -4.42 -15.66 24.29
N LEU A 113 -5.58 -15.47 23.65
CA LEU A 113 -6.81 -16.19 23.98
C LEU A 113 -6.68 -17.69 23.71
N LYS A 114 -6.10 -18.08 22.57
CA LYS A 114 -5.86 -19.49 22.22
C LYS A 114 -5.02 -20.22 23.27
N LYS A 115 -4.04 -19.57 23.88
CA LYS A 115 -3.24 -20.15 24.98
C LYS A 115 -4.07 -20.47 26.23
N ASN A 116 -5.19 -19.77 26.42
CA ASN A 116 -6.10 -19.94 27.54
C ASN A 116 -7.35 -20.75 27.15
N GLY A 117 -7.32 -21.46 26.01
CA GLY A 117 -8.46 -22.27 25.55
C GLY A 117 -9.65 -21.45 25.06
N MET A 118 -9.42 -20.21 24.63
CA MET A 118 -10.46 -19.31 24.10
C MET A 118 -10.21 -18.95 22.64
N SER A 119 -11.23 -18.43 21.97
CA SER A 119 -11.17 -17.97 20.59
C SER A 119 -11.79 -16.57 20.46
N LEU A 120 -11.32 -15.81 19.47
CA LEU A 120 -11.85 -14.49 19.11
C LEU A 120 -12.50 -14.59 17.73
N LYS A 121 -13.73 -14.09 17.60
CA LYS A 121 -14.47 -14.09 16.34
C LYS A 121 -14.98 -12.69 16.01
N PHE A 122 -14.72 -12.25 14.78
CA PHE A 122 -15.37 -11.08 14.20
C PHE A 122 -16.79 -11.44 13.76
N VAL A 123 -17.75 -10.56 14.06
CA VAL A 123 -19.12 -10.71 13.57
C VAL A 123 -19.59 -9.39 12.98
N HIS A 124 -19.99 -9.44 11.71
CA HIS A 124 -20.59 -8.33 10.99
C HIS A 124 -22.04 -8.68 10.67
N LYS A 125 -22.99 -7.82 11.03
CA LYS A 125 -24.43 -8.11 10.90
C LYS A 125 -24.86 -8.49 9.48
N ASN A 126 -24.31 -7.80 8.49
CA ASN A 126 -24.77 -7.91 7.10
C ASN A 126 -23.86 -8.72 6.15
N ASN A 127 -22.58 -8.93 6.44
CA ASN A 127 -21.67 -9.42 5.38
C ASN A 127 -20.55 -10.38 5.82
N GLY A 128 -20.41 -10.72 7.10
CA GLY A 128 -19.44 -11.71 7.61
C GLY A 128 -17.94 -11.44 7.33
N MET A 129 -17.62 -10.51 6.43
CA MET A 129 -16.26 -10.12 6.09
C MET A 129 -15.71 -9.22 7.18
N HIS A 130 -14.49 -9.52 7.62
CA HIS A 130 -13.71 -8.63 8.46
C HIS A 130 -13.50 -7.28 7.75
N VAL A 131 -13.56 -6.20 8.51
CA VAL A 131 -13.38 -4.83 8.03
C VAL A 131 -12.22 -4.17 8.77
N ASP A 132 -11.54 -3.26 8.08
CA ASP A 132 -10.41 -2.52 8.62
C ASP A 132 -10.80 -1.62 9.80
N SER A 133 -9.79 -1.16 10.53
CA SER A 133 -9.90 -0.41 11.80
C SER A 133 -10.73 0.86 11.67
N PHE A 134 -10.57 1.56 10.54
CA PHE A 134 -11.31 2.77 10.25
C PHE A 134 -12.78 2.45 9.98
N THR A 135 -13.05 1.42 9.17
CA THR A 135 -14.38 0.99 8.77
C THR A 135 -15.18 0.43 9.96
N ARG A 136 -14.54 -0.23 10.93
CA ARG A 136 -15.17 -0.74 12.17
C ARG A 136 -15.97 0.32 12.95
N ARG A 137 -15.59 1.60 12.83
CA ARG A 137 -16.27 2.71 13.53
C ARG A 137 -17.62 3.07 12.93
N PHE A 138 -17.88 2.67 11.69
CA PHE A 138 -19.05 3.08 10.91
C PHE A 138 -19.97 1.92 10.53
N VAL A 139 -19.58 0.68 10.85
CA VAL A 139 -20.33 -0.53 10.53
C VAL A 139 -20.91 -1.22 11.78
N ASP A 140 -22.03 -1.91 11.60
CA ASP A 140 -22.69 -2.69 12.66
C ASP A 140 -21.96 -4.05 12.83
N CYS A 141 -20.87 -4.01 13.59
CA CYS A 141 -20.03 -5.17 13.89
C CYS A 141 -19.73 -5.30 15.39
N TRP A 142 -19.40 -6.52 15.81
CA TRP A 142 -18.98 -6.86 17.17
C TRP A 142 -18.00 -8.03 17.17
N TYR A 143 -17.47 -8.30 18.35
CA TYR A 143 -16.46 -9.31 18.63
C TYR A 143 -17.01 -10.27 19.67
N GLU A 144 -16.80 -11.55 19.44
CA GLU A 144 -17.18 -12.60 20.37
C GLU A 144 -15.93 -13.33 20.83
N ILE A 145 -15.72 -13.35 22.14
CA ILE A 145 -14.78 -14.25 22.79
C ILE A 145 -15.55 -15.46 23.25
N LYS A 146 -15.09 -16.64 22.83
CA LYS A 146 -15.72 -17.92 23.16
C LYS A 146 -14.73 -18.85 23.83
N ASP A 147 -15.24 -19.70 24.71
CA ASP A 147 -14.43 -20.76 25.31
C ASP A 147 -14.24 -21.96 24.36
N ASN A 148 -13.58 -22.99 24.86
CA ASN A 148 -13.31 -24.24 24.15
C ASN A 148 -14.56 -25.08 23.84
N GLN A 149 -15.73 -24.72 24.38
CA GLN A 149 -17.03 -25.33 24.08
C GLN A 149 -17.87 -24.47 23.13
N ASP A 150 -17.28 -23.46 22.50
CA ASP A 150 -17.94 -22.46 21.64
C ASP A 150 -19.02 -21.64 22.38
N LYS A 151 -18.98 -21.62 23.72
CA LYS A 151 -19.87 -20.82 24.54
C LYS A 151 -19.36 -19.39 24.60
N LEU A 152 -20.26 -18.43 24.38
CA LEU A 152 -19.94 -17.00 24.48
C LEU A 152 -19.53 -16.65 25.92
N VAL A 153 -18.31 -16.14 26.06
CA VAL A 153 -17.74 -15.66 27.33
C VAL A 153 -17.89 -14.15 27.41
N LEU A 154 -17.52 -13.44 26.34
CA LEU A 154 -17.60 -11.99 26.26
C LEU A 154 -18.02 -11.58 24.86
N LYS A 155 -18.87 -10.55 24.79
CA LYS A 155 -19.21 -9.85 23.57
C LYS A 155 -18.75 -8.40 23.72
N MET A 156 -18.00 -7.92 22.74
CA MET A 156 -17.52 -6.54 22.70
C MET A 156 -18.01 -5.87 21.42
N ASP A 157 -18.55 -4.66 21.51
CA ASP A 157 -18.78 -3.85 20.32
C ASP A 157 -17.46 -3.31 19.74
N SER A 158 -17.52 -2.61 18.60
CA SER A 158 -16.31 -2.08 17.97
C SER A 158 -15.59 -1.03 18.81
N LYS A 159 -16.30 -0.27 19.65
CA LYS A 159 -15.68 0.74 20.53
C LYS A 159 -14.96 0.08 21.70
N GLU A 160 -15.56 -0.94 22.30
CA GLU A 160 -14.97 -1.74 23.37
C GLU A 160 -13.71 -2.44 22.89
N MET A 161 -13.72 -3.00 21.66
CA MET A 161 -12.52 -3.60 21.07
C MET A 161 -11.41 -2.56 20.84
N ILE A 162 -11.74 -1.38 20.32
CA ILE A 162 -10.75 -0.29 20.12
C ILE A 162 -10.14 0.13 21.46
N SER A 163 -10.96 0.26 22.51
CA SER A 163 -10.47 0.59 23.86
C SER A 163 -9.51 -0.48 24.40
N LEU A 164 -9.82 -1.76 24.19
CA LEU A 164 -8.92 -2.86 24.57
C LEU A 164 -7.61 -2.81 23.78
N GLU A 165 -7.66 -2.49 22.49
CA GLU A 165 -6.48 -2.30 21.67
C GLU A 165 -5.60 -1.15 22.20
N GLU A 166 -6.20 0.00 22.52
CA GLU A 166 -5.49 1.15 23.12
C GLU A 166 -4.84 0.79 24.47
N GLU A 167 -5.53 0.05 25.35
CA GLU A 167 -4.97 -0.41 26.63
C GLU A 167 -3.74 -1.32 26.46
N ILE A 168 -3.79 -2.23 25.48
CA ILE A 168 -2.65 -3.10 25.16
C ILE A 168 -1.47 -2.27 24.66
N GLN A 169 -1.72 -1.28 23.80
CA GLN A 169 -0.69 -0.39 23.29
C GLN A 169 -0.05 0.42 24.43
N ASP A 170 -0.85 1.02 25.30
CA ASP A 170 -0.37 1.76 26.47
C ASP A 170 0.49 0.89 27.39
N PHE A 171 0.10 -0.37 27.60
CA PHE A 171 0.89 -1.32 28.37
C PHE A 171 2.23 -1.64 27.69
N VAL A 172 2.24 -1.87 26.39
CA VAL A 172 3.48 -2.11 25.62
C VAL A 172 4.41 -0.91 25.68
N ASP A 173 3.88 0.29 25.46
CA ASP A 173 4.62 1.55 25.54
C ASP A 173 5.24 1.75 26.92
N PHE A 174 4.48 1.48 27.99
CA PHE A 174 4.99 1.50 29.36
C PHE A 174 6.19 0.55 29.55
N ILE A 175 6.08 -0.70 29.06
CA ILE A 175 7.18 -1.68 29.15
C ILE A 175 8.40 -1.23 28.34
N LEU A 176 8.20 -0.67 27.15
CA LEU A 176 9.27 -0.16 26.29
C LEU A 176 9.98 1.03 26.92
N PHE A 177 9.25 2.03 27.41
CA PHE A 177 9.83 3.18 28.11
C PHE A 177 10.68 2.74 29.30
N LYS A 178 10.17 1.80 30.09
CA LYS A 178 10.90 1.24 31.24
C LYS A 178 12.18 0.51 30.81
N ARG A 179 12.15 -0.29 29.74
CA ARG A 179 13.32 -1.06 29.29
C ARG A 179 14.37 -0.21 28.57
N LEU A 180 13.94 0.81 27.84
CA LEU A 180 14.81 1.69 27.08
C LEU A 180 15.31 2.88 27.91
N ASN A 181 14.93 2.98 29.18
CA ASN A 181 15.21 4.12 30.08
C ASN A 181 14.80 5.47 29.47
N ILE A 182 13.77 5.46 28.62
CA ILE A 182 13.22 6.68 28.05
C ILE A 182 12.31 7.29 29.14
N THR A 183 12.77 8.38 29.73
CA THR A 183 11.97 9.20 30.63
C THR A 183 11.17 10.18 29.78
N LYS A 184 9.83 10.18 29.93
CA LYS A 184 8.97 11.25 29.40
C LYS A 184 9.21 12.53 30.18
#